data_AF-A0A841YB32-F1
#
_entry.id   AF-A0A841YB32-F1
#
_cell.length_a   1.000
_cell.length_b   1.000
_cell.length_c   1.000
_cell.angle_alpha   90.00
_cell.angle_beta   90.00
_cell.angle_gamma   90.00
#
_symmetry.space_group_name_H-M   'P 1'
#
loop_
_entity.id
_entity.type
_entity.pdbx_description
1 polymer ?
#
loop_
_entity_poly.entity_id
_entity_poly.type
_entity_poly.pdbx_seq_one_letter_code
_entity_poly.pdbx_strand_id
1 'polypeptide(L)' 'MKFFHAPFRLLLVVSLLFCVLGITNIGISLSWDFTNIENLFLGLFLLFISIASLYFRRSLIKKKPR' A
#
# COMPACT_ATOMS: atom_id res chain seq x y z
N MET A 1 -28.28 -1.58 0.01
CA MET A 1 -26.92 -1.04 -0.26
C MET A 1 -25.81 -1.75 0.57
N LYS A 2 -25.64 -3.08 0.50
CA LYS A 2 -24.59 -3.80 1.26
C LYS A 2 -23.33 -4.14 0.44
N PHE A 3 -23.44 -4.20 -0.89
CA PHE A 3 -22.37 -4.66 -1.78
C PHE A 3 -21.17 -3.70 -1.93
N PHE A 4 -21.34 -2.40 -1.66
CA PHE A 4 -20.25 -1.44 -1.83
C PHE A 4 -19.24 -1.42 -0.68
N HIS A 5 -19.54 -2.00 0.50
CA HIS A 5 -18.62 -1.92 1.65
C HIS A 5 -17.46 -2.93 1.60
N ALA A 6 -17.68 -4.08 0.98
CA ALA A 6 -16.69 -5.15 0.86
C ALA A 6 -15.46 -4.74 0.03
N PRO A 7 -15.59 -4.16 -1.19
CA PRO A 7 -14.43 -3.79 -2.00
C PRO A 7 -13.63 -2.64 -1.36
N PHE A 8 -14.28 -1.68 -0.69
CA PHE A 8 -13.56 -0.59 0.01
C PHE A 8 -12.79 -1.05 1.25
N ARG A 9 -13.26 -2.10 1.94
CA ARG A 9 -12.53 -2.73 3.04
C ARG A 9 -11.39 -3.58 2.52
N LEU A 10 -11.63 -4.37 1.48
CA LEU A 10 -10.62 -5.18 0.82
C LEU A 10 -9.46 -4.30 0.32
N LEU A 11 -9.76 -3.20 -0.37
CA LEU A 11 -8.74 -2.26 -0.85
C LEU A 11 -7.90 -1.67 0.28
N LEU A 12 -8.50 -1.39 1.44
CA LEU A 12 -7.75 -0.92 2.61
C LEU A 12 -6.82 -2.03 3.14
N VAL A 13 -7.31 -3.25 3.29
CA VAL A 13 -6.51 -4.39 3.77
C VAL A 13 -5.33 -4.65 2.83
N VAL A 14 -5.58 -4.67 1.52
CA VAL A 14 -4.53 -4.85 0.50
C VAL A 14 -3.51 -3.72 0.53
N SER A 15 -3.96 -2.47 0.66
CA SER A 15 -3.04 -1.33 0.78
C SER A 15 -2.15 -1.47 2.03
N LEU A 16 -2.72 -1.87 3.16
CA LEU A 16 -1.99 -2.05 4.40
C LEU A 16 -0.95 -3.18 4.29
N LEU A 17 -1.32 -4.27 3.60
CA LEU A 17 -0.44 -5.41 3.37
C LEU A 17 0.77 -5.01 2.51
N PHE A 18 0.55 -4.25 1.44
CA PHE A 18 1.67 -3.68 0.65
C PHE A 18 2.52 -2.70 1.45
N CYS A 19 1.93 -1.92 2.35
CA CYS A 19 2.67 -1.03 3.24
C CYS A 19 3.64 -1.82 4.14
N VAL A 20 3.14 -2.87 4.80
CA VAL A 20 3.94 -3.72 5.69
C VAL A 20 5.07 -4.39 4.90
N LEU A 21 4.76 -5.03 3.78
CA LEU A 21 5.78 -5.67 2.93
C LEU A 21 6.82 -4.67 2.42
N GLY A 22 6.39 -3.46 2.03
CA GLY A 22 7.29 -2.40 1.59
C GLY A 22 8.28 -1.98 2.68
N ILE A 23 7.78 -1.72 3.89
CA ILE A 23 8.61 -1.36 5.06
C ILE A 23 9.54 -2.51 5.43
N THR A 24 9.06 -3.75 5.44
CA THR A 24 9.89 -4.93 5.73
C THR A 24 11.02 -5.08 4.72
N ASN A 25 10.76 -4.92 3.42
CA ASN A 25 11.81 -5.01 2.39
C ASN A 25 12.85 -3.89 2.52
N ILE A 26 12.43 -2.67 2.85
CA ILE A 26 13.35 -1.55 3.13
C ILE A 26 14.17 -1.86 4.40
N GLY A 27 13.54 -2.35 5.45
CA GLY A 27 14.20 -2.74 6.70
C GLY A 27 15.24 -3.84 6.50
N ILE A 28 14.94 -4.86 5.68
CA ILE A 28 15.88 -5.91 5.31
C ILE A 28 17.07 -5.32 4.54
N SER A 29 16.81 -4.44 3.56
CA SER A 29 17.87 -3.79 2.78
C SER A 29 18.78 -2.93 3.65
N LEU A 30 18.20 -2.17 4.60
CA LEU A 30 18.92 -1.37 5.61
C LEU A 30 19.77 -2.25 6.54
N SER A 31 19.23 -3.39 6.98
CA SER A 31 19.91 -4.30 7.90
C SER A 31 21.06 -5.08 7.24
N TRP A 32 21.08 -5.15 5.90
CA TRP A 32 22.09 -5.82 5.09
C TRP A 32 22.99 -4.81 4.35
N ASP A 33 23.23 -3.64 4.95
CA ASP A 33 24.17 -2.60 4.47
C ASP A 33 23.87 -2.03 3.08
N PHE A 34 22.59 -1.88 2.68
CA PHE A 34 22.16 -1.31 1.39
C PHE A 34 22.72 -1.98 0.13
N THR A 35 23.48 -3.08 0.27
CA THR A 35 24.03 -3.80 -0.88
C THR A 35 22.91 -4.44 -1.69
N ASN A 36 21.80 -4.73 -1.02
CA ASN A 36 20.59 -5.24 -1.63
C ASN A 36 19.67 -4.09 -2.11
N ILE A 37 20.11 -3.40 -3.17
CA ILE A 37 19.37 -2.32 -3.85
C ILE A 37 18.04 -2.83 -4.40
N GLU A 38 17.97 -4.10 -4.82
CA GLU A 38 16.75 -4.73 -5.32
C GLU A 38 15.65 -4.74 -4.26
N ASN A 39 15.97 -5.14 -3.03
CA ASN A 39 15.01 -5.11 -1.92
C ASN A 39 14.58 -3.68 -1.57
N LEU A 40 15.49 -2.71 -1.64
CA LEU A 40 15.15 -1.30 -1.42
C LEU A 40 14.16 -0.80 -2.49
N PHE A 41 14.43 -1.08 -3.76
CA PHE A 41 13.58 -0.69 -4.88
C PHE A 41 12.21 -1.36 -4.79
N LEU A 42 12.16 -2.67 -4.54
CA LEU A 42 10.91 -3.41 -4.34
C LEU A 42 10.12 -2.83 -3.17
N GLY A 43 10.79 -2.52 -2.06
CA GLY A 43 10.13 -1.97 -0.88
C GLY A 43 9.52 -0.58 -1.13
N LEU A 44 10.25 0.30 -1.82
CA LEU A 44 9.76 1.61 -2.25
C LEU A 44 8.59 1.50 -3.23
N PHE A 45 8.67 0.57 -4.19
CA PHE A 45 7.61 0.33 -5.15
C PHE A 45 6.31 -0.15 -4.48
N LEU A 46 6.42 -1.06 -3.50
CA LEU A 46 5.28 -1.53 -2.71
C LEU A 46 4.66 -0.39 -1.88
N LEU A 47 5.48 0.48 -1.29
CA LEU A 47 5.00 1.68 -0.59
C LEU A 47 4.26 2.62 -1.53
N PHE A 48 4.77 2.84 -2.74
CA PHE A 48 4.11 3.66 -3.75
C PHE A 48 2.72 3.12 -4.10
N ILE A 49 2.59 1.81 -4.34
CA ILE A 49 1.30 1.17 -4.63
C ILE A 49 0.33 1.31 -3.45
N SER A 50 0.81 1.12 -2.22
CA SER A 50 0.02 1.29 -1.01
C SER A 50 -0.57 2.70 -0.90
N ILE A 51 0.27 3.72 -1.09
CA ILE A 51 -0.14 5.14 -1.02
C ILE A 51 -1.13 5.46 -2.14
N ALA A 52 -0.83 5.03 -3.38
CA ALA A 52 -1.72 5.24 -4.52
C ALA A 52 -3.10 4.59 -4.29
N SER A 53 -3.13 3.38 -3.73
CA SER A 53 -4.37 2.65 -3.41
C SER A 53 -5.20 3.36 -2.34
N LEU A 54 -4.55 3.90 -1.30
CA LEU A 54 -5.21 4.72 -0.27
C LEU A 54 -5.74 6.04 -0.82
N TYR A 55 -4.98 6.70 -1.70
CA TYR A 55 -5.39 7.93 -2.35
C TYR A 55 -6.62 7.72 -3.24
N PHE A 56 -6.60 6.67 -4.06
CA PHE A 56 -7.73 6.28 -4.90
C PHE A 56 -8.98 5.98 -4.06
N ARG A 57 -8.83 5.19 -2.98
CA ARG A 57 -9.91 4.92 -2.03
C ARG A 57 -10.52 6.21 -1.47
N ARG A 58 -9.69 7.16 -1.03
CA ARG A 58 -10.15 8.47 -0.50
C ARG A 58 -10.88 9.29 -1.56
N SER A 59 -10.38 9.31 -2.79
CA SER A 59 -11.02 10.01 -3.92
C SER A 59 -12.42 9.45 -4.22
N LEU A 60 -12.56 8.13 -4.23
CA LEU A 60 -13.84 7.46 -4.45
C LEU A 60 -14.85 7.73 -3.32
N ILE A 61 -14.41 7.78 -2.06
CA ILE A 61 -15.28 8.12 -0.92
C ILE A 61 -15.77 9.57 -1.03
N LYS A 62 -14.91 10.52 -1.44
CA LYS A 62 -15.27 11.94 -1.61
C LYS A 62 -16.28 12.18 -2.74
N LYS A 63 -16.27 11.34 -3.80
CA LYS A 63 -17.19 11.46 -4.94
C LYS A 63 -18.61 10.92 -4.68
N LYS A 64 -18.89 10.34 -3.51
CA LYS A 64 -20.22 9.83 -3.19
C LYS A 64 -21.14 11.02 -2.79
N PRO A 65 -22.17 11.39 -3.58
CA PRO A 65 -23.15 12.38 -3.15
C PRO A 65 -23.83 11.87 -1.87
N ARG A 66 -24.01 12.78 -0.91
CA ARG A 66 -24.65 12.50 0.38
C ARG A 66 -26.09 12.03 0.19
#